data_AF-A0A2R5EQP9-F1
#
_entry.id   AF-A0A2R5EQP9-F1
#
_cell.length_a   1.000
_cell.length_b   1.000
_cell.length_c   1.000
_cell.angle_alpha   90.00
_cell.angle_beta   90.00
_cell.angle_gamma   90.00
#
_symmetry.space_group_name_H-M   'P 1'
#
loop_
_entity.id
_entity.type
_entity.pdbx_description
1 polymer ?
#
loop_
_entity_poly.entity_id
_entity_poly.type
_entity_poly.pdbx_seq_one_letter_code
_entity_poly.pdbx_strand_id
1 'polypeptide(L)'
;MKVRKAIIPAAGLGTRFLPATKAMPKEMLPIVDKPTIQYIVEEAIQSGIEDIIIVTGKGKRAIEDHFDNSMELEQVLTAKSKFELLQEVRKSSDMVDIHYIRQKEPRGLGHAIWCARKFIGDEPFAVLLGDDIIDAPKPCLRQMIEKYEQYGSSIIGVQRVAEQAVSRYGIVDGMEMEPSFHRINHLVEKPSREKAPSNMAIMGRYILTPEIFDILGEQAPGSGGEIQLTDAIAALNRTRAVFAYEFDGKRYDVGEKMGFIQTTIEFALKREELRFELLEYLTRTLEKETAPQ
;
A
#
# COMPACT_ATOMS: atom_id res chain seq x y z
N MET A 1 -11.93 10.85 -17.17
CA MET A 1 -10.62 10.32 -17.62
C MET A 1 -10.42 8.95 -17.00
N LYS A 2 -9.60 8.06 -17.59
CA LYS A 2 -9.36 6.71 -17.06
C LYS A 2 -8.17 6.75 -16.09
N VAL A 3 -8.24 6.01 -14.98
CA VAL A 3 -7.11 5.88 -14.05
C VAL A 3 -6.11 4.88 -14.63
N ARG A 4 -5.00 5.37 -15.18
CA ARG A 4 -3.97 4.53 -15.84
C ARG A 4 -2.62 4.55 -15.13
N LYS A 5 -2.39 5.53 -14.25
CA LYS A 5 -1.11 5.73 -13.55
C LYS A 5 -1.26 5.48 -12.07
N ALA A 6 -0.24 4.90 -11.45
CA ALA A 6 -0.17 4.71 -10.00
C ALA A 6 1.14 5.22 -9.40
N ILE A 7 1.07 5.72 -8.17
CA ILE A 7 2.22 6.13 -7.36
C ILE A 7 2.37 5.15 -6.20
N ILE A 8 3.56 4.59 -6.02
CA ILE A 8 3.90 3.73 -4.87
C ILE A 8 5.01 4.42 -4.06
N PRO A 9 4.69 5.02 -2.90
CA PRO A 9 5.70 5.61 -2.02
C PRO A 9 6.53 4.52 -1.32
N ALA A 10 7.85 4.54 -1.54
CA ALA A 10 8.82 3.58 -0.99
C ALA A 10 10.09 4.26 -0.44
N ALA A 11 9.97 5.52 -0.03
CA ALA A 11 11.09 6.34 0.44
C ALA A 11 11.35 6.28 1.96
N GLY A 12 10.47 5.60 2.71
CA GLY A 12 10.55 5.54 4.17
C GLY A 12 11.77 4.76 4.69
N LEU A 13 12.27 5.16 5.86
CA LEU A 13 13.44 4.54 6.49
C LEU A 13 13.17 3.16 7.12
N GLY A 14 11.90 2.78 7.33
CA GLY A 14 11.54 1.47 7.88
C GLY A 14 12.02 1.22 9.31
N THR A 15 12.09 2.27 10.13
CA THR A 15 12.69 2.22 11.49
C THR A 15 12.07 1.17 12.41
N ARG A 16 10.79 0.85 12.24
CA ARG A 16 10.08 -0.19 13.02
C ARG A 16 10.68 -1.59 12.86
N PHE A 17 11.35 -1.88 11.74
CA PHE A 17 11.95 -3.17 11.44
C PHE A 17 13.47 -3.19 11.59
N LEU A 18 14.07 -2.18 12.23
CA LEU A 18 15.48 -2.25 12.59
C LEU A 18 15.73 -3.44 13.54
N PRO A 19 16.86 -4.17 13.38
CA PRO A 19 17.98 -3.87 12.48
C PRO A 19 17.85 -4.41 11.04
N ALA A 20 16.81 -5.20 10.73
CA ALA A 20 16.66 -5.83 9.41
C ALA A 20 16.63 -4.79 8.28
N THR A 21 15.95 -3.66 8.50
CA THR A 21 15.82 -2.59 7.51
C THR A 21 17.02 -1.65 7.40
N LYS A 22 18.12 -1.92 8.12
CA LYS A 22 19.35 -1.12 8.04
C LYS A 22 19.97 -1.18 6.65
N ALA A 23 19.91 -2.34 6.00
CA ALA A 23 20.52 -2.59 4.70
C ALA A 23 19.52 -3.10 3.64
N MET A 24 18.28 -3.39 4.04
CA MET A 24 17.21 -3.86 3.16
C MET A 24 16.01 -2.92 3.26
N PRO A 25 15.41 -2.49 2.14
CA PRO A 25 14.17 -1.70 2.20
C PRO A 25 13.06 -2.48 2.92
N LYS A 26 12.19 -1.80 3.70
CA LYS A 26 11.04 -2.47 4.33
C LYS A 26 10.10 -3.09 3.31
N GLU A 27 10.01 -2.45 2.13
CA GLU A 27 9.20 -2.86 0.99
C GLU A 27 9.71 -4.17 0.34
N MET A 28 10.94 -4.57 0.68
CA MET A 28 11.57 -5.81 0.24
C MET A 28 11.50 -6.93 1.28
N LEU A 29 10.85 -6.70 2.43
CA LEU A 29 10.61 -7.77 3.40
C LEU A 29 9.68 -8.82 2.74
N PRO A 30 10.05 -10.12 2.75
CA PRO A 30 9.25 -11.13 2.09
C PRO A 30 8.06 -11.56 2.95
N ILE A 31 6.88 -11.67 2.34
CA ILE A 31 5.77 -12.45 2.88
C ILE A 31 5.88 -13.83 2.26
N VAL A 32 6.36 -14.79 3.06
CA VAL A 32 6.78 -16.14 2.62
C VAL A 32 7.99 -16.06 1.68
N ASP A 33 7.78 -15.79 0.38
CA ASP A 33 8.83 -15.71 -0.64
C ASP A 33 8.71 -14.48 -1.55
N LYS A 34 7.64 -13.69 -1.41
CA LYS A 34 7.35 -12.55 -2.27
C LYS A 34 7.51 -11.23 -1.49
N PRO A 35 8.32 -10.27 -1.98
CA PRO A 35 8.43 -8.95 -1.37
C PRO A 35 7.09 -8.23 -1.25
N THR A 36 6.87 -7.47 -0.17
CA THR A 36 5.60 -6.76 0.03
C THR A 36 5.26 -5.85 -1.15
N ILE A 37 6.24 -5.15 -1.74
CA ILE A 37 6.00 -4.25 -2.87
C ILE A 37 5.51 -4.97 -4.13
N GLN A 38 5.88 -6.22 -4.34
CA GLN A 38 5.43 -6.98 -5.49
C GLN A 38 3.92 -7.25 -5.41
N TYR A 39 3.37 -7.52 -4.22
CA TYR A 39 1.91 -7.64 -4.05
C TYR A 39 1.18 -6.35 -4.44
N ILE A 40 1.77 -5.19 -4.13
CA ILE A 40 1.18 -3.87 -4.45
C ILE A 40 1.21 -3.60 -5.96
N VAL A 41 2.33 -3.93 -6.61
CA VAL A 41 2.48 -3.82 -8.06
C VAL A 41 1.51 -4.77 -8.77
N GLU A 42 1.43 -6.03 -8.34
CA GLU A 42 0.48 -7.01 -8.89
C GLU A 42 -0.98 -6.53 -8.76
N GLU A 43 -1.38 -5.96 -7.61
CA GLU A 43 -2.72 -5.38 -7.44
C GLU A 43 -2.99 -4.24 -8.43
N ALA A 44 -2.00 -3.34 -8.63
CA ALA A 44 -2.13 -2.23 -9.56
C ALA A 44 -2.38 -2.73 -10.99
N ILE A 45 -1.60 -3.72 -11.44
CA ILE A 45 -1.69 -4.30 -12.79
C ILE A 45 -3.03 -5.01 -12.98
N GLN A 46 -3.42 -5.84 -12.02
CA GLN A 46 -4.72 -6.55 -12.05
C GLN A 46 -5.90 -5.58 -12.05
N SER A 47 -5.69 -4.33 -11.62
CA SER A 47 -6.71 -3.28 -11.65
C SER A 47 -6.74 -2.47 -12.95
N GLY A 48 -5.80 -2.73 -13.87
CA GLY A 48 -5.69 -2.07 -15.17
C GLY A 48 -4.82 -0.80 -15.18
N ILE A 49 -3.92 -0.65 -14.20
CA ILE A 49 -2.86 0.36 -14.24
C ILE A 49 -1.83 -0.03 -15.29
N GLU A 50 -1.36 0.95 -16.04
CA GLU A 50 -0.47 0.80 -17.19
C GLU A 50 0.92 1.35 -16.88
N ASP A 51 1.01 2.49 -16.18
CA ASP A 51 2.28 3.06 -15.74
C ASP A 51 2.35 3.17 -14.22
N ILE A 52 3.45 2.71 -13.62
CA ILE A 52 3.70 2.81 -12.18
C ILE A 52 4.91 3.71 -11.94
N ILE A 53 4.80 4.66 -11.01
CA ILE A 53 5.96 5.40 -10.50
C ILE A 53 6.21 5.05 -9.03
N ILE A 54 7.39 4.51 -8.76
CA ILE A 54 7.85 4.22 -7.41
C ILE A 54 8.68 5.42 -6.91
N VAL A 55 8.24 6.01 -5.81
CA VAL A 55 8.94 7.14 -5.18
C VAL A 55 9.93 6.58 -4.17
N THR A 56 11.21 6.54 -4.54
CA THR A 56 12.29 5.92 -3.74
C THR A 56 13.09 6.95 -2.93
N GLY A 57 13.77 6.47 -1.90
CA GLY A 57 14.73 7.22 -1.08
C GLY A 57 16.17 6.76 -1.29
N LYS A 58 17.09 7.16 -0.39
CA LYS A 58 18.46 6.64 -0.38
C LYS A 58 18.45 5.15 0.03
N GLY A 59 19.32 4.35 -0.59
CA GLY A 59 19.49 2.93 -0.23
C GLY A 59 18.38 1.99 -0.71
N LYS A 60 17.61 2.40 -1.73
CA LYS A 60 16.45 1.63 -2.23
C LYS A 60 16.70 0.86 -3.54
N ARG A 61 17.97 0.66 -3.91
CA ARG A 61 18.36 -0.02 -5.16
C ARG A 61 17.74 -1.42 -5.31
N ALA A 62 17.63 -2.16 -4.21
CA ALA A 62 17.01 -3.50 -4.23
C ALA A 62 15.56 -3.50 -4.75
N ILE A 63 14.84 -2.37 -4.68
CA ILE A 63 13.50 -2.27 -5.28
C ILE A 63 13.62 -2.15 -6.82
N GLU A 64 14.58 -1.37 -7.31
CA GLU A 64 14.86 -1.24 -8.74
C GLU A 64 15.30 -2.59 -9.31
N ASP A 65 16.29 -3.23 -8.69
CA ASP A 65 16.85 -4.51 -9.14
C ASP A 65 15.81 -5.67 -9.12
N HIS A 66 14.76 -5.60 -8.30
CA HIS A 66 13.72 -6.65 -8.19
C HIS A 66 12.76 -6.70 -9.38
N PHE A 67 12.48 -5.54 -9.98
CA PHE A 67 11.61 -5.41 -11.15
C PHE A 67 12.39 -5.26 -12.45
N ASP A 68 13.72 -5.32 -12.41
CA ASP A 68 14.58 -5.35 -13.60
C ASP A 68 14.95 -6.80 -13.95
N ASN A 69 15.55 -6.99 -15.13
CA ASN A 69 16.03 -8.29 -15.57
C ASN A 69 17.29 -8.69 -14.80
N SER A 70 17.38 -9.97 -14.40
CA SER A 70 18.54 -10.51 -13.70
C SER A 70 19.28 -11.52 -14.57
N MET A 71 20.01 -11.01 -15.58
CA MET A 71 20.66 -11.84 -16.61
C MET A 71 21.53 -12.96 -16.02
N GLU A 72 22.31 -12.68 -14.98
CA GLU A 72 23.17 -13.67 -14.33
C GLU A 72 22.34 -14.77 -13.65
N LEU A 73 21.29 -14.41 -12.90
CA LEU A 73 20.41 -15.37 -12.26
C LEU A 73 19.65 -16.22 -13.29
N GLU A 74 19.14 -15.59 -14.35
CA GLU A 74 18.43 -16.27 -15.43
C GLU A 74 19.34 -17.29 -16.15
N GLN A 75 20.59 -16.92 -16.43
CA GLN A 75 21.57 -17.84 -17.02
C GLN A 75 21.84 -19.04 -16.11
N VAL A 76 22.01 -18.81 -14.81
CA VAL A 76 22.23 -19.90 -13.83
C VAL A 76 21.01 -20.83 -13.74
N LEU A 77 19.79 -20.29 -13.70
CA LEU A 77 18.56 -21.09 -13.64
C LEU A 77 18.36 -21.89 -14.93
N THR A 78 18.62 -21.27 -16.09
CA THR A 78 18.56 -21.93 -17.40
C THR A 78 19.56 -23.08 -17.50
N ALA A 79 20.83 -22.83 -17.11
CA ALA A 79 21.88 -23.85 -17.13
C ALA A 79 21.58 -25.04 -16.19
N LYS A 80 20.81 -24.81 -15.12
CA LYS A 80 20.35 -25.84 -14.18
C LYS A 80 18.97 -26.43 -14.53
N SER A 81 18.39 -26.07 -15.67
CA SER A 81 17.06 -26.49 -16.12
C SER A 81 15.94 -26.21 -15.11
N LYS A 82 16.08 -25.16 -14.28
CA LYS A 82 15.08 -24.76 -13.27
C LYS A 82 14.06 -23.80 -13.87
N PHE A 83 13.28 -24.28 -14.84
CA PHE A 83 12.41 -23.43 -15.67
C PHE A 83 11.24 -22.80 -14.90
N GLU A 84 10.69 -23.48 -13.90
CA GLU A 84 9.62 -22.92 -13.04
C GLU A 84 10.12 -21.69 -12.28
N LEU A 85 11.30 -21.78 -11.65
CA LEU A 85 11.92 -20.64 -10.97
C LEU A 85 12.31 -19.51 -11.94
N LEU A 86 12.76 -19.87 -13.15
CA LEU A 86 13.06 -18.87 -14.18
C LEU A 86 11.82 -18.06 -14.57
N GLN A 87 10.67 -18.73 -14.68
CA GLN A 87 9.41 -18.06 -14.99
C GLN A 87 8.98 -17.12 -13.85
N GLU A 88 9.13 -17.53 -12.59
CA GLU A 88 8.84 -16.65 -11.44
C GLU A 88 9.75 -15.42 -11.38
N VAL A 89 11.05 -15.56 -11.72
CA VAL A 89 11.97 -14.42 -11.79
C VAL A 89 11.58 -13.44 -12.90
N ARG A 90 11.26 -13.94 -14.10
CA ARG A 90 10.86 -13.07 -15.23
C ARG A 90 9.52 -12.40 -15.01
N LYS A 91 8.64 -13.04 -14.24
CA LYS A 91 7.31 -12.52 -13.97
C LYS A 91 7.34 -11.14 -13.32
N SER A 92 8.32 -10.83 -12.47
CA SER A 92 8.46 -9.48 -11.87
C SER A 92 8.99 -8.45 -12.87
N SER A 93 9.80 -8.86 -13.84
CA SER A 93 10.39 -7.96 -14.86
C SER A 93 9.42 -7.65 -16.02
N ASP A 94 8.52 -8.57 -16.37
CA ASP A 94 7.59 -8.42 -17.52
C ASP A 94 6.25 -7.74 -17.16
N MET A 95 6.12 -7.18 -15.96
CA MET A 95 4.85 -6.77 -15.36
C MET A 95 4.18 -5.56 -16.03
N VAL A 96 4.81 -4.39 -15.97
CA VAL A 96 4.35 -3.08 -16.52
C VAL A 96 5.54 -2.10 -16.57
N ASP A 97 5.35 -0.95 -17.22
CA ASP A 97 6.32 0.14 -17.20
C ASP A 97 6.43 0.74 -15.80
N ILE A 98 7.58 0.48 -15.15
CA ILE A 98 7.91 0.99 -13.82
C ILE A 98 8.94 2.12 -13.96
N HIS A 99 8.56 3.29 -13.46
CA HIS A 99 9.38 4.48 -13.38
C HIS A 99 9.81 4.73 -11.95
N TYR A 100 10.95 5.41 -11.79
CA TYR A 100 11.49 5.74 -10.48
C TYR A 100 11.74 7.23 -10.35
N ILE A 101 11.37 7.79 -9.20
CA ILE A 101 11.72 9.16 -8.83
C ILE A 101 12.22 9.20 -7.40
N ARG A 102 13.20 10.07 -7.15
CA ARG A 102 13.79 10.18 -5.81
C ARG A 102 13.10 11.26 -4.98
N GLN A 103 12.60 10.86 -3.81
CA GLN A 103 12.34 11.77 -2.71
C GLN A 103 13.68 12.09 -2.02
N LYS A 104 14.22 13.29 -2.28
CA LYS A 104 15.53 13.71 -1.76
C LYS A 104 15.54 13.85 -0.23
N GLU A 105 14.43 14.32 0.33
CA GLU A 105 14.24 14.57 1.75
C GLU A 105 12.91 13.95 2.22
N PRO A 106 12.91 13.17 3.32
CA PRO A 106 11.73 12.48 3.81
C PRO A 106 10.78 13.44 4.55
N ARG A 107 10.14 14.35 3.80
CA ARG A 107 9.20 15.38 4.33
C ARG A 107 7.76 14.87 4.48
N GLY A 108 7.56 13.56 4.61
CA GLY A 108 6.23 12.94 4.71
C GLY A 108 5.66 12.37 3.42
N LEU A 109 4.52 11.70 3.56
CA LEU A 109 3.80 11.01 2.48
C LEU A 109 3.29 11.98 1.41
N GLY A 110 2.71 13.11 1.80
CA GLY A 110 2.22 14.12 0.87
C GLY A 110 3.34 14.66 -0.03
N HIS A 111 4.54 14.89 0.54
CA HIS A 111 5.71 15.27 -0.24
C HIS A 111 6.14 14.17 -1.22
N ALA A 112 6.09 12.90 -0.82
CA ALA A 112 6.45 11.78 -1.70
C ALA A 112 5.53 11.75 -2.94
N ILE A 113 4.22 11.93 -2.74
CA ILE A 113 3.24 12.01 -3.83
C ILE A 113 3.50 13.24 -4.71
N TRP A 114 3.75 14.40 -4.11
CA TRP A 114 4.05 15.64 -4.85
C TRP A 114 5.30 15.57 -5.74
N CYS A 115 6.31 14.78 -5.34
CA CYS A 115 7.50 14.55 -6.18
C CYS A 115 7.12 13.99 -7.56
N ALA A 116 6.13 13.10 -7.61
CA ALA A 116 5.70 12.41 -8.83
C ALA A 116 4.73 13.24 -9.72
N ARG A 117 4.35 14.46 -9.33
CA ARG A 117 3.36 15.30 -10.06
C ARG A 117 3.64 15.48 -11.55
N LYS A 118 4.93 15.60 -11.93
CA LYS A 118 5.32 15.83 -13.33
C LYS A 118 5.13 14.58 -14.20
N PHE A 119 5.25 13.40 -13.61
CA PHE A 119 5.01 12.14 -14.28
C PHE A 119 3.51 11.89 -14.47
N ILE A 120 2.73 12.19 -13.43
CA ILE A 120 1.27 12.07 -13.48
C ILE A 120 0.68 13.04 -14.50
N GLY A 121 1.05 14.32 -14.44
CA GLY A 121 0.47 15.37 -15.28
C GLY A 121 -0.93 15.76 -14.79
N ASP A 122 -1.84 16.00 -15.74
CA ASP A 122 -3.23 16.42 -15.49
C ASP A 122 -4.23 15.26 -15.65
N GLU A 123 -3.88 14.10 -15.08
CA GLU A 123 -4.68 12.87 -15.14
C GLU A 123 -4.97 12.34 -13.74
N PRO A 124 -6.12 11.66 -13.52
CA PRO A 124 -6.37 10.98 -12.24
C PRO A 124 -5.43 9.79 -12.07
N PHE A 125 -5.04 9.54 -10.83
CA PHE A 125 -4.02 8.54 -10.52
C PHE A 125 -4.32 7.79 -9.22
N ALA A 126 -3.82 6.56 -9.15
CA ALA A 126 -3.87 5.76 -7.95
C ALA A 126 -2.68 6.06 -7.03
N VAL A 127 -2.85 5.92 -5.72
CA VAL A 127 -1.76 5.83 -4.76
C VAL A 127 -1.92 4.56 -3.94
N LEU A 128 -0.86 3.76 -3.87
CA LEU A 128 -0.84 2.52 -3.10
C LEU A 128 0.32 2.56 -2.11
N LEU A 129 0.03 2.41 -0.81
CA LEU A 129 1.06 2.37 0.22
C LEU A 129 1.70 0.98 0.29
N GLY A 130 3.04 0.95 0.32
CA GLY A 130 3.86 -0.27 0.24
C GLY A 130 3.75 -1.23 1.43
N ASP A 131 3.07 -0.82 2.50
CA ASP A 131 2.90 -1.55 3.77
C ASP A 131 1.47 -2.01 4.05
N ASP A 132 0.55 -1.79 3.11
CA ASP A 132 -0.82 -2.29 3.20
C ASP A 132 -1.07 -3.32 2.10
N ILE A 133 -1.07 -4.61 2.47
CA ILE A 133 -1.48 -5.69 1.57
C ILE A 133 -2.97 -5.91 1.76
N ILE A 134 -3.73 -5.95 0.66
CA ILE A 134 -5.17 -6.23 0.70
C ILE A 134 -5.43 -7.51 -0.09
N ASP A 135 -5.96 -8.51 0.60
CA ASP A 135 -6.35 -9.77 -0.01
C ASP A 135 -7.85 -9.79 -0.26
N ALA A 136 -8.23 -9.84 -1.54
CA ALA A 136 -9.62 -9.81 -1.98
C ALA A 136 -9.75 -10.57 -3.31
N PRO A 137 -10.88 -11.26 -3.56
CA PRO A 137 -11.12 -11.91 -4.85
C PRO A 137 -11.09 -10.93 -6.02
N LYS A 138 -11.57 -9.70 -5.80
CA LYS A 138 -11.46 -8.58 -6.72
C LYS A 138 -10.47 -7.56 -6.13
N PRO A 139 -9.39 -7.17 -6.84
CA PRO A 139 -8.41 -6.22 -6.34
C PRO A 139 -9.06 -4.96 -5.76
N CYS A 140 -8.61 -4.50 -4.59
CA CYS A 140 -9.18 -3.32 -3.93
C CYS A 140 -9.13 -2.10 -4.85
N LEU A 141 -7.99 -1.85 -5.47
CA LEU A 141 -7.86 -0.74 -6.42
C LEU A 141 -8.87 -0.85 -7.58
N ARG A 142 -9.12 -2.05 -8.12
CA ARG A 142 -10.13 -2.24 -9.18
C ARG A 142 -11.53 -1.84 -8.73
N GLN A 143 -11.91 -2.22 -7.51
CA GLN A 143 -13.21 -1.82 -6.93
C GLN A 143 -13.32 -0.29 -6.84
N MET A 144 -12.24 0.37 -6.41
CA MET A 144 -12.19 1.84 -6.30
C MET A 144 -12.21 2.53 -7.67
N ILE A 145 -11.52 1.98 -8.69
CA ILE A 145 -11.49 2.55 -10.05
C ILE A 145 -12.90 2.57 -10.63
N GLU A 146 -13.70 1.53 -10.43
CA GLU A 146 -15.08 1.49 -10.90
C GLU A 146 -15.96 2.56 -10.23
N LYS A 147 -15.74 2.82 -8.93
CA LYS A 147 -16.40 3.96 -8.26
C LYS A 147 -15.90 5.29 -8.80
N TYR A 148 -14.60 5.43 -9.07
CA TYR A 148 -14.09 6.64 -9.71
C TYR A 148 -14.70 6.86 -11.10
N GLU A 149 -14.83 5.82 -11.92
CA GLU A 149 -15.44 5.89 -13.25
C GLU A 149 -16.92 6.33 -13.20
N GLN A 150 -17.65 5.98 -12.13
CA GLN A 150 -19.03 6.37 -11.92
C GLN A 150 -19.19 7.83 -11.47
N TYR A 151 -18.36 8.30 -10.52
CA TYR A 151 -18.55 9.62 -9.87
C TYR A 151 -17.59 10.70 -10.35
N GLY A 152 -16.48 10.33 -11.01
CA GLY A 152 -15.49 11.27 -11.54
C GLY A 152 -14.76 12.09 -10.48
N SER A 153 -14.66 11.61 -9.24
CA SER A 153 -14.01 12.34 -8.15
C SER A 153 -13.13 11.44 -7.28
N SER A 154 -12.25 12.06 -6.48
CA SER A 154 -11.29 11.35 -5.64
C SER A 154 -11.98 10.35 -4.70
N ILE A 155 -11.45 9.13 -4.64
CA ILE A 155 -11.97 8.00 -3.85
C ILE A 155 -10.90 7.53 -2.86
N ILE A 156 -11.27 7.42 -1.58
CA ILE A 156 -10.38 6.95 -0.50
C ILE A 156 -10.86 5.57 -0.03
N GLY A 157 -9.96 4.58 -0.03
CA GLY A 157 -10.26 3.26 0.51
C GLY A 157 -10.29 3.30 2.02
N VAL A 158 -11.35 2.77 2.64
CA VAL A 158 -11.51 2.77 4.10
C VAL A 158 -11.95 1.41 4.62
N GLN A 159 -11.66 1.14 5.89
CA GLN A 159 -12.21 0.02 6.65
C GLN A 159 -12.50 0.44 8.08
N ARG A 160 -13.49 -0.18 8.70
CA ARG A 160 -13.79 0.03 10.12
C ARG A 160 -12.75 -0.64 10.98
N VAL A 161 -12.26 0.09 11.97
CA VAL A 161 -11.30 -0.41 12.96
C VAL A 161 -11.90 -0.37 14.36
N ALA A 162 -11.31 -1.15 15.26
CA ALA A 162 -11.67 -1.07 16.68
C ALA A 162 -11.29 0.30 17.25
N GLU A 163 -12.08 0.82 18.19
CA GLU A 163 -11.91 2.17 18.74
C GLU A 163 -10.51 2.45 19.31
N GLN A 164 -9.85 1.43 19.86
CA GLN A 164 -8.49 1.54 20.40
C GLN A 164 -7.42 1.75 19.31
N ALA A 165 -7.76 1.49 18.04
CA ALA A 165 -6.84 1.59 16.91
C ALA A 165 -6.99 2.91 16.13
N VAL A 166 -8.03 3.72 16.39
CA VAL A 166 -8.33 4.93 15.59
C VAL A 166 -7.19 5.95 15.56
N SER A 167 -6.44 6.07 16.66
CA SER A 167 -5.32 7.02 16.76
C SER A 167 -4.10 6.67 15.91
N ARG A 168 -4.11 5.51 15.26
CA ARG A 168 -3.04 5.04 14.38
C ARG A 168 -3.23 5.48 12.93
N TYR A 169 -4.45 5.91 12.57
CA TYR A 169 -4.86 6.11 11.18
C TYR A 169 -5.44 7.51 10.94
N GLY A 170 -5.51 7.90 9.67
CA GLY A 170 -6.45 8.94 9.26
C GLY A 170 -7.88 8.41 9.39
N ILE A 171 -8.77 9.18 9.99
CA ILE A 171 -10.17 8.81 10.21
C ILE A 171 -11.06 9.72 9.37
N VAL A 172 -12.03 9.11 8.67
CA VAL A 172 -13.02 9.81 7.88
C VAL A 172 -14.38 9.79 8.58
N ASP A 173 -15.18 10.82 8.37
CA ASP A 173 -16.61 10.82 8.63
C ASP A 173 -17.33 11.25 7.36
N GLY A 174 -18.48 10.65 7.08
CA GLY A 174 -19.17 10.88 5.83
C GLY A 174 -20.63 10.43 5.84
N MET A 175 -21.41 11.05 4.98
CA MET A 175 -22.79 10.69 4.73
C MET A 175 -22.84 9.51 3.75
N GLU A 176 -23.48 8.41 4.14
CA GLU A 176 -23.71 7.27 3.25
C GLU A 176 -24.59 7.70 2.07
N MET A 177 -24.11 7.42 0.87
CA MET A 177 -24.80 7.70 -0.39
C MET A 177 -25.40 6.42 -0.96
N GLU A 178 -24.64 5.33 -0.86
CA GLU A 178 -24.97 3.97 -1.27
C GLU A 178 -24.27 3.01 -0.29
N PRO A 179 -24.69 1.73 -0.20
CA PRO A 179 -24.02 0.76 0.66
C PRO A 179 -22.50 0.75 0.47
N SER A 180 -21.76 0.93 1.57
CA SER A 180 -20.29 0.97 1.57
C SER A 180 -19.66 2.15 0.81
N PHE A 181 -20.43 3.18 0.46
CA PHE A 181 -19.95 4.35 -0.26
C PHE A 181 -20.47 5.66 0.34
N HIS A 182 -19.54 6.50 0.78
CA HIS A 182 -19.85 7.67 1.59
C HIS A 182 -19.28 8.94 0.95
N ARG A 183 -20.05 10.02 0.97
CA ARG A 183 -19.52 11.36 0.71
C ARG A 183 -18.84 11.87 1.97
N ILE A 184 -17.56 12.21 1.90
CA ILE A 184 -16.79 12.61 3.08
C ILE A 184 -17.19 14.02 3.53
N ASN A 185 -17.48 14.17 4.83
CA ASN A 185 -17.68 15.46 5.49
C ASN A 185 -16.38 15.96 6.12
N HIS A 186 -15.70 15.08 6.87
CA HIS A 186 -14.51 15.41 7.63
C HIS A 186 -13.43 14.32 7.50
N LEU A 187 -12.16 14.74 7.46
CA LEU A 187 -11.00 13.85 7.56
C LEU A 187 -10.03 14.42 8.59
N VAL A 188 -9.47 13.54 9.43
CA VAL A 188 -8.50 13.93 10.45
C VAL A 188 -7.37 12.91 10.53
N GLU A 189 -6.11 13.36 10.48
CA GLU A 189 -4.94 12.49 10.64
C GLU A 189 -4.69 12.17 12.12
N LYS A 190 -4.69 10.88 12.48
CA LYS A 190 -4.33 10.35 13.81
C LYS A 190 -5.01 11.11 14.97
N PRO A 191 -6.36 11.19 14.99
CA PRO A 191 -7.07 11.85 16.07
C PRO A 191 -6.89 11.10 17.39
N SER A 192 -7.03 11.79 18.53
CA SER A 192 -7.26 11.09 19.79
C SER A 192 -8.60 10.35 19.73
N ARG A 193 -8.76 9.31 20.56
CA ARG A 193 -10.01 8.52 20.60
C ARG A 193 -11.26 9.39 20.79
N GLU A 194 -11.17 10.39 21.65
CA GLU A 194 -12.25 11.33 21.94
C GLU A 194 -12.55 12.32 20.80
N LYS A 195 -11.60 12.52 19.89
CA LYS A 195 -11.71 13.45 18.75
C LYS A 195 -11.92 12.73 17.43
N ALA A 196 -11.97 11.40 17.43
CA ALA A 196 -12.20 10.62 16.22
C ALA A 196 -13.65 10.81 15.78
N PRO A 197 -13.91 11.31 14.56
CA PRO A 197 -15.27 11.60 14.12
C PRO A 197 -16.06 10.33 13.78
N SER A 198 -15.37 9.21 13.54
CA SER A 198 -15.97 7.88 13.38
C SER A 198 -14.91 6.80 13.67
N ASN A 199 -15.18 5.54 13.30
CA ASN A 199 -14.21 4.45 13.28
C ASN A 199 -13.80 3.99 11.86
N MET A 200 -14.19 4.73 10.81
CA MET A 200 -13.78 4.46 9.43
C MET A 200 -12.37 5.00 9.21
N ALA A 201 -11.40 4.10 9.21
CA ALA A 201 -10.00 4.43 9.01
C ALA A 201 -9.63 4.37 7.53
N ILE A 202 -8.76 5.28 7.10
CA ILE A 202 -8.15 5.29 5.77
C ILE A 202 -7.18 4.11 5.67
N MET A 203 -7.37 3.32 4.63
CA MET A 203 -6.46 2.23 4.25
C MET A 203 -5.65 2.72 3.06
N GLY A 204 -4.39 2.31 2.91
CA GLY A 204 -3.42 2.86 1.97
C GLY A 204 -3.70 2.67 0.48
N ARG A 205 -4.92 2.95 0.02
CA ARG A 205 -5.40 2.97 -1.36
C ARG A 205 -6.17 4.26 -1.58
N TYR A 206 -5.78 4.98 -2.61
CA TYR A 206 -6.37 6.27 -2.98
C TYR A 206 -6.50 6.32 -4.50
N ILE A 207 -7.56 6.96 -4.98
CA ILE A 207 -7.64 7.51 -6.33
C ILE A 207 -7.82 9.00 -6.17
N LEU A 208 -6.87 9.76 -6.71
CA LEU A 208 -6.79 11.20 -6.53
C LEU A 208 -6.89 11.91 -7.87
N THR A 209 -7.49 13.10 -7.85
CA THR A 209 -7.53 14.01 -8.99
C THR A 209 -6.33 14.97 -8.94
N PRO A 210 -5.84 15.46 -10.09
CA PRO A 210 -4.59 16.22 -10.18
C PRO A 210 -4.58 17.52 -9.36
N GLU A 211 -5.75 18.10 -9.03
CA GLU A 211 -5.83 19.31 -8.19
C GLU A 211 -5.20 19.14 -6.80
N ILE A 212 -5.02 17.89 -6.33
CA ILE A 212 -4.31 17.60 -5.09
C ILE A 212 -2.86 18.10 -5.12
N PHE A 213 -2.23 18.19 -6.29
CA PHE A 213 -0.82 18.60 -6.40
C PHE A 213 -0.59 20.07 -6.08
N ASP A 214 -1.55 20.94 -6.42
CA ASP A 214 -1.47 22.37 -6.09
C ASP A 214 -1.53 22.54 -4.58
N ILE A 215 -2.46 21.85 -3.93
CA ILE A 215 -2.61 21.82 -2.47
C ILE A 215 -1.33 21.30 -1.81
N LEU A 216 -0.80 20.16 -2.26
CA LEU A 216 0.43 19.58 -1.72
C LEU A 216 1.66 20.49 -1.93
N GLY A 217 1.65 21.36 -2.94
CA GLY A 217 2.72 22.31 -3.22
C GLY A 217 2.79 23.48 -2.23
N GLU A 218 1.65 23.86 -1.65
CA GLU A 218 1.53 25.01 -0.74
C GLU A 218 1.39 24.59 0.73
N GLN A 219 1.08 23.32 0.98
CA GLN A 219 0.75 22.82 2.31
C GLN A 219 1.94 22.89 3.29
N ALA A 220 1.69 23.47 4.46
CA ALA A 220 2.62 23.45 5.58
C ALA A 220 2.67 22.06 6.25
N PRO A 221 3.79 21.70 6.91
CA PRO A 221 3.86 20.45 7.67
C PRO A 221 2.81 20.37 8.78
N GLY A 222 2.17 19.21 8.91
CA GLY A 222 1.14 18.92 9.90
C GLY A 222 1.65 18.01 11.02
N SER A 223 0.88 16.94 11.31
CA SER A 223 1.22 15.96 12.33
C SER A 223 2.64 15.39 12.12
N GLY A 224 3.45 15.35 13.20
CA GLY A 224 4.82 14.85 13.15
C GLY A 224 5.83 15.73 12.40
N GLY A 225 5.46 16.96 12.01
CA GLY A 225 6.33 17.84 11.21
C GLY A 225 6.48 17.41 9.75
N GLU A 226 5.54 16.60 9.26
CA GLU A 226 5.51 16.04 7.91
C GLU A 226 4.36 16.62 7.08
N ILE A 227 4.53 16.69 5.75
CA ILE A 227 3.45 17.02 4.82
C ILE A 227 2.53 15.80 4.72
N GLN A 228 1.37 15.87 5.38
CA GLN A 228 0.40 14.78 5.45
C GLN A 228 -0.54 14.78 4.25
N LEU A 229 -0.77 13.60 3.65
CA LEU A 229 -1.73 13.46 2.56
C LEU A 229 -3.16 13.70 3.05
N THR A 230 -3.50 13.25 4.25
CA THR A 230 -4.83 13.41 4.85
C THR A 230 -5.25 14.89 4.95
N ASP A 231 -4.32 15.76 5.34
CA ASP A 231 -4.56 17.21 5.42
C ASP A 231 -4.84 17.80 4.03
N ALA A 232 -4.13 17.31 2.99
CA ALA A 232 -4.32 17.75 1.61
C ALA A 232 -5.67 17.30 1.06
N ILE A 233 -6.09 16.07 1.36
CA ILE A 233 -7.40 15.55 0.97
C ILE A 233 -8.51 16.34 1.70
N ALA A 234 -8.32 16.69 2.96
CA ALA A 234 -9.26 17.53 3.71
C ALA A 234 -9.39 18.93 3.09
N ALA A 235 -8.30 19.51 2.59
CA ALA A 235 -8.33 20.77 1.86
C ALA A 235 -9.01 20.63 0.49
N LEU A 236 -8.73 19.55 -0.25
CA LEU A 236 -9.40 19.24 -1.53
C LEU A 236 -10.91 19.11 -1.35
N ASN A 237 -11.34 18.45 -0.27
CA ASN A 237 -12.75 18.22 0.04
C ASN A 237 -13.58 19.49 0.22
N ARG A 238 -12.94 20.65 0.43
CA ARG A 238 -13.62 21.96 0.53
C ARG A 238 -14.04 22.51 -0.82
N THR A 239 -13.40 22.09 -1.90
CA THR A 239 -13.60 22.63 -3.26
C THR A 239 -14.15 21.58 -4.23
N ARG A 240 -13.83 20.30 -4.01
CA ARG A 240 -14.28 19.15 -4.78
C ARG A 240 -14.80 18.08 -3.82
N ALA A 241 -15.88 17.39 -4.14
CA ALA A 241 -16.37 16.32 -3.28
C ALA A 241 -15.39 15.14 -3.28
N VAL A 242 -15.00 14.64 -2.11
CA VAL A 242 -14.21 13.41 -1.97
C VAL A 242 -15.10 12.31 -1.39
N PHE A 243 -14.92 11.08 -1.86
CA PHE A 243 -15.69 9.93 -1.40
C PHE A 243 -14.83 8.92 -0.66
N ALA A 244 -15.42 8.24 0.32
CA ALA A 244 -14.85 7.09 1.00
C ALA A 244 -15.56 5.82 0.56
N TYR A 245 -14.80 4.79 0.25
CA TYR A 245 -15.30 3.49 -0.16
C TYR A 245 -14.83 2.40 0.81
N GLU A 246 -15.79 1.78 1.51
CA GLU A 246 -15.56 0.60 2.33
C GLU A 246 -15.41 -0.61 1.39
N PHE A 247 -14.16 -0.91 1.00
CA PHE A 247 -13.87 -1.99 0.04
C PHE A 247 -14.02 -3.37 0.65
N ASP A 248 -14.33 -4.35 -0.20
CA ASP A 248 -14.31 -5.76 0.17
C ASP A 248 -12.88 -6.32 0.14
N GLY A 249 -12.56 -7.14 1.13
CA GLY A 249 -11.23 -7.73 1.30
C GLY A 249 -10.67 -7.62 2.72
N LYS A 250 -9.63 -8.41 2.99
CA LYS A 250 -8.90 -8.37 4.25
C LYS A 250 -7.62 -7.58 4.10
N ARG A 251 -7.48 -6.51 4.88
CA ARG A 251 -6.23 -5.75 4.99
C ARG A 251 -5.26 -6.43 5.95
N TYR A 252 -4.00 -6.40 5.57
CA TYR A 252 -2.84 -6.80 6.34
C TYR A 252 -1.86 -5.62 6.44
N ASP A 253 -1.66 -5.11 7.65
CA ASP A 253 -0.69 -4.06 7.94
C ASP A 253 0.69 -4.70 8.17
N VAL A 254 1.52 -4.71 7.13
CA VAL A 254 2.89 -5.24 7.20
C VAL A 254 3.91 -4.17 7.64
N GLY A 255 3.43 -2.96 7.97
CA GLY A 255 4.21 -1.87 8.55
C GLY A 255 4.49 -2.04 10.05
N GLU A 256 3.83 -2.99 10.71
CA GLU A 256 4.02 -3.36 12.11
C GLU A 256 4.53 -4.80 12.23
N LYS A 257 5.40 -5.07 13.22
CA LYS A 257 6.04 -6.40 13.37
C LYS A 257 5.01 -7.53 13.54
N MET A 258 4.00 -7.32 14.37
CA MET A 258 2.98 -8.33 14.62
C MET A 258 2.11 -8.57 13.39
N GLY A 259 1.72 -7.50 12.69
CA GLY A 259 0.97 -7.60 11.46
C GLY A 259 1.76 -8.32 10.37
N PHE A 260 3.06 -8.05 10.23
CA PHE A 260 3.95 -8.78 9.33
C PHE A 260 4.01 -10.30 9.63
N ILE A 261 4.13 -10.69 10.92
CA ILE A 261 4.16 -12.09 11.33
C ILE A 261 2.81 -12.77 11.04
N GLN A 262 1.69 -12.14 11.43
CA GLN A 262 0.35 -12.67 11.17
C GLN A 262 0.11 -12.85 9.67
N THR A 263 0.49 -11.86 8.87
CA THR A 263 0.40 -11.91 7.41
C THR A 263 1.21 -13.06 6.85
N THR A 264 2.45 -13.24 7.30
CA THR A 264 3.32 -14.33 6.84
C THR A 264 2.70 -15.70 7.15
N ILE A 265 2.16 -15.88 8.36
CA ILE A 265 1.47 -17.13 8.75
C ILE A 265 0.23 -17.36 7.88
N GLU A 266 -0.64 -16.36 7.75
CA GLU A 266 -1.88 -16.52 6.98
C GLU A 266 -1.63 -16.75 5.49
N PHE A 267 -0.64 -16.10 4.90
CA PHE A 267 -0.26 -16.32 3.50
C PHE A 267 0.42 -17.67 3.29
N ALA A 268 1.21 -18.16 4.26
CA ALA A 268 1.75 -19.51 4.21
C ALA A 268 0.64 -20.57 4.30
N LEU A 269 -0.38 -20.35 5.14
CA LEU A 269 -1.51 -21.26 5.27
C LEU A 269 -2.40 -21.33 4.03
N LYS A 270 -2.34 -20.34 3.11
CA LYS A 270 -3.02 -20.37 1.82
C LYS A 270 -2.31 -21.23 0.77
N ARG A 271 -1.06 -21.63 1.03
CA ARG A 271 -0.25 -22.44 0.12
C ARG A 271 -0.37 -23.91 0.47
N GLU A 272 -0.82 -24.73 -0.47
CA GLU A 272 -1.09 -26.15 -0.24
C GLU A 272 0.16 -26.89 0.24
N GLU A 273 1.33 -26.53 -0.30
CA GLU A 273 2.62 -27.14 0.01
C GLU A 273 3.15 -26.81 1.42
N LEU A 274 2.68 -25.71 2.04
CA LEU A 274 3.10 -25.31 3.40
C LEU A 274 2.04 -25.56 4.47
N ARG A 275 0.76 -25.61 4.08
CA ARG A 275 -0.37 -25.52 5.01
C ARG A 275 -0.36 -26.62 6.08
N PHE A 276 -0.20 -27.88 5.67
CA PHE A 276 -0.30 -29.01 6.61
C PHE A 276 0.84 -29.00 7.63
N GLU A 277 2.08 -28.89 7.15
CA GLU A 277 3.27 -28.85 8.01
C GLU A 277 3.25 -27.64 8.97
N LEU A 278 2.80 -26.48 8.48
CA LEU A 278 2.67 -25.28 9.30
C LEU A 278 1.60 -25.44 10.40
N LEU A 279 0.44 -26.03 10.09
CA LEU A 279 -0.62 -26.27 11.09
C LEU A 279 -0.14 -27.23 12.19
N GLU A 280 0.56 -28.30 11.82
CA GLU A 280 1.15 -29.24 12.77
C GLU A 280 2.18 -28.53 13.67
N TYR A 281 3.07 -27.73 13.07
CA TYR A 281 4.06 -26.95 13.79
C TYR A 281 3.43 -25.96 14.79
N LEU A 282 2.42 -25.20 14.36
CA LEU A 282 1.72 -24.23 15.20
C LEU A 282 0.99 -24.93 16.36
N THR A 283 0.33 -26.05 16.10
CA THR A 283 -0.36 -26.84 17.13
C THR A 283 0.60 -27.31 18.21
N ARG A 284 1.70 -27.94 17.82
CA ARG A 284 2.75 -28.41 18.75
C ARG A 284 3.37 -27.25 19.54
N THR A 285 3.56 -26.10 18.91
CA THR A 285 4.10 -24.91 19.57
C THR A 285 3.13 -24.37 20.61
N LEU A 286 1.83 -24.28 20.27
CA LEU A 286 0.78 -23.88 21.20
C LEU A 286 0.68 -24.83 22.40
N GLU A 287 0.69 -26.15 22.16
CA GLU A 287 0.68 -27.15 23.24
C GLU A 287 1.87 -26.99 24.17
N LYS A 288 3.06 -26.76 23.62
CA LYS A 288 4.27 -26.55 24.41
C LYS A 288 4.22 -25.28 25.27
N GLU A 289 3.73 -24.17 24.71
CA GLU A 289 3.69 -22.87 25.41
C GLU A 289 2.52 -22.75 26.40
N THR A 290 1.48 -23.58 26.25
CA THR A 290 0.30 -23.59 27.14
C THR A 290 0.32 -24.72 28.17
N ALA A 291 1.26 -25.66 28.07
CA ALA A 291 1.46 -26.69 29.07
C ALA A 291 1.81 -26.04 30.43
N PRO A 292 1.16 -26.44 31.53
CA PRO A 292 1.55 -25.99 32.86
C PRO A 292 3.01 -26.38 33.12
N GLN A 293 3.82 -25.39 33.52
CA GLN A 293 5.23 -25.60 33.93
C GLN A 293 5.33 -26.55 35.13
#